data_AF-A0A8T3Z553-F1
#
_entry.id   AF-A0A8T3Z553-F1
#
_cell.length_a   1.000
_cell.length_b   1.000
_cell.length_c   1.000
_cell.angle_alpha   90.00
_cell.angle_beta   90.00
_cell.angle_gamma   90.00
#
_symmetry.space_group_name_H-M   'P 1'
#
loop_
_entity.id
_entity.type
_entity.pdbx_description
1 polymer ?
#
loop_
_entity_poly.entity_id
_entity_poly.type
_entity_poly.pdbx_seq_one_letter_code
_entity_poly.pdbx_strand_id
1 'polypeptide(L)'
;MDTHNFLNKIGIIKPSDNLPDSTKRFPDGSQYRFEVPGIQNPGALEGLLETLDMYEIIVHRVTQTKGIMLLTDNEILEMADLARDARMELFLSVGPRAPYDTSASARTKEGARIGYRLRGYDNLT
;
A
#
# COMPACT_ATOMS: atom_id res chain seq x y z
N MET A 1 13.92 6.56 -32.46
CA MET A 1 14.46 5.64 -31.44
C MET A 1 13.41 4.56 -31.26
N ASP A 2 13.75 3.29 -31.45
CA ASP A 2 12.78 2.21 -31.37
C ASP A 2 12.51 1.87 -29.90
N THR A 3 11.38 2.40 -29.39
CA THR A 3 10.93 2.28 -28.01
C THR A 3 10.85 0.82 -27.54
N HIS A 4 10.58 -0.14 -28.44
CA HIS A 4 10.53 -1.56 -28.07
C HIS A 4 11.90 -2.11 -27.67
N ASN A 5 12.96 -1.69 -28.37
CA ASN A 5 14.32 -2.11 -28.04
C ASN A 5 14.82 -1.49 -26.72
N PHE A 6 14.41 -0.26 -26.42
CA PHE A 6 14.73 0.38 -25.14
C PHE A 6 14.03 -0.32 -23.97
N LEU A 7 12.73 -0.58 -24.08
CA LEU A 7 11.93 -1.25 -23.04
C LEU A 7 12.44 -2.68 -22.76
N ASN A 8 12.73 -3.47 -23.80
CA ASN A 8 13.33 -4.80 -23.63
C ASN A 8 14.70 -4.73 -22.91
N LYS A 9 15.54 -3.74 -23.22
CA LYS A 9 16.85 -3.56 -22.59
C LYS A 9 16.76 -3.27 -21.09
N ILE A 10 15.70 -2.58 -20.64
CA ILE A 10 15.47 -2.27 -19.21
C ILE A 10 14.61 -3.32 -18.50
N GLY A 11 14.37 -4.47 -19.13
CA GLY A 11 13.63 -5.58 -18.55
C GLY A 11 12.11 -5.42 -18.59
N ILE A 12 11.61 -4.41 -19.30
CA ILE A 12 10.17 -4.25 -19.58
C ILE A 12 9.88 -4.98 -20.90
N ILE A 13 9.77 -6.29 -20.77
CA ILE A 13 9.58 -7.20 -21.91
C ILE A 13 8.09 -7.33 -22.19
N LYS A 14 7.70 -7.37 -23.48
CA LYS A 14 6.32 -7.70 -23.86
C LYS A 14 5.97 -9.08 -23.29
N PRO A 15 4.95 -9.20 -22.43
CA PRO A 15 4.61 -10.47 -21.82
C PRO A 15 4.18 -11.48 -22.90
N SER A 16 4.67 -12.71 -22.79
CA SER A 16 4.19 -13.83 -23.59
C SER A 16 2.83 -14.29 -23.09
N ASP A 17 1.96 -14.81 -23.98
CA ASP A 17 0.64 -15.31 -23.58
C ASP A 17 0.71 -16.45 -22.54
N ASN A 18 1.85 -17.16 -22.48
CA ASN A 18 2.13 -18.22 -21.50
C ASN A 18 3.23 -17.78 -20.52
N LEU A 19 2.87 -16.97 -19.52
CA LEU A 19 3.78 -16.67 -18.41
C LEU A 19 3.83 -17.87 -17.45
N PRO A 20 5.02 -18.28 -16.97
CA PRO A 20 5.12 -19.30 -15.94
C PRO A 20 4.58 -18.76 -14.61
N ASP A 21 3.98 -19.64 -13.81
CA ASP A 21 3.58 -19.31 -12.44
C ASP A 21 4.81 -18.86 -11.63
N SER A 22 4.62 -17.83 -10.81
CA SER A 22 5.64 -17.43 -9.84
C SER A 22 5.93 -18.60 -8.92
N THR A 23 7.20 -18.91 -8.68
CA THR A 23 7.64 -19.92 -7.70
C THR A 23 7.73 -19.36 -6.28
N LYS A 24 7.61 -18.03 -6.10
CA LYS A 24 7.67 -17.38 -4.78
C LYS A 24 6.42 -17.71 -3.98
N ARG A 25 6.59 -17.89 -2.67
CA ARG A 25 5.53 -18.13 -1.70
C ARG A 25 5.76 -17.31 -0.44
N PHE A 26 4.71 -17.04 0.30
CA PHE A 26 4.81 -16.56 1.68
C PHE A 26 5.31 -17.69 2.61
N PRO A 27 5.74 -17.38 3.85
CA PRO A 27 6.24 -18.39 4.79
C PRO A 27 5.25 -19.52 5.10
N ASP A 28 3.95 -19.27 4.94
CA ASP A 28 2.86 -20.24 5.09
C ASP A 28 2.59 -21.07 3.82
N GLY A 29 3.34 -20.86 2.74
CA GLY A 29 3.18 -21.54 1.46
C GLY A 29 2.12 -20.95 0.54
N SER A 30 1.43 -19.86 0.92
CA SER A 30 0.45 -19.20 0.04
C SER A 30 1.12 -18.50 -1.15
N GLN A 31 0.41 -18.42 -2.28
CA GLN A 31 0.85 -17.68 -3.47
C GLN A 31 0.55 -16.19 -3.39
N TYR A 32 -0.54 -15.81 -2.71
CA TYR A 32 -1.03 -14.45 -2.59
C TYR A 32 -1.65 -14.23 -1.21
N ARG A 33 -1.84 -12.95 -0.86
CA ARG A 33 -2.48 -12.53 0.38
C ARG A 33 -3.48 -11.41 0.10
N PHE A 34 -4.48 -11.31 0.96
CA PHE A 34 -5.48 -10.25 0.91
C PHE A 34 -5.06 -9.07 1.80
N GLU A 35 -5.21 -7.87 1.24
CA GLU A 35 -4.94 -6.62 1.92
C GLU A 35 -6.17 -5.71 1.87
N VAL A 36 -6.48 -5.06 2.99
CA VAL A 36 -7.43 -3.96 3.05
C VAL A 36 -6.67 -2.65 3.29
N PRO A 37 -6.51 -1.79 2.26
CA PRO A 37 -5.91 -0.49 2.44
C PRO A 37 -6.91 0.52 2.99
N GLY A 38 -6.41 1.60 3.61
CA GLY A 38 -7.23 2.75 3.99
C GLY A 38 -7.83 2.67 5.39
N ILE A 39 -7.34 1.77 6.25
CA ILE A 39 -7.70 1.73 7.67
C ILE A 39 -6.96 2.86 8.39
N GLN A 40 -7.67 3.92 8.79
CA GLN A 40 -7.05 5.18 9.20
C GLN A 40 -6.73 5.30 10.68
N ASN A 41 -7.47 4.59 11.54
CA ASN A 41 -7.44 4.73 13.01
C ASN A 41 -7.87 3.39 13.67
N PRO A 42 -7.79 3.26 15.02
CA PRO A 42 -8.17 2.03 15.72
C PRO A 42 -9.62 1.60 15.49
N GLY A 43 -10.60 2.51 15.63
CA GLY A 43 -12.01 2.15 15.47
C GLY A 43 -12.36 1.63 14.07
N ALA A 44 -11.69 2.12 13.01
CA ALA A 44 -11.85 1.56 11.67
C ALA A 44 -11.27 0.14 11.54
N LEU A 45 -10.19 -0.17 12.29
CA LEU A 45 -9.61 -1.50 12.35
C LEU A 45 -10.54 -2.45 13.12
N GLU A 46 -11.07 -2.04 14.27
CA GLU A 46 -12.05 -2.82 15.04
C GLU A 46 -13.26 -3.18 14.20
N GLY A 47 -13.88 -2.19 13.54
CA GLY A 47 -15.05 -2.45 12.68
C GLY A 47 -14.74 -3.39 11.51
N LEU A 48 -13.52 -3.32 10.94
CA LEU A 48 -13.09 -4.30 9.95
C LEU A 48 -12.98 -5.69 10.58
N LEU A 49 -12.32 -5.84 11.74
CA LEU A 49 -12.14 -7.12 12.42
C LEU A 49 -13.49 -7.78 12.76
N GLU A 50 -14.43 -7.04 13.31
CA GLU A 50 -15.79 -7.52 13.58
C GLU A 50 -16.49 -8.01 12.30
N THR A 51 -16.31 -7.28 11.20
CA THR A 51 -16.88 -7.64 9.90
C THR A 51 -16.23 -8.91 9.35
N LEU A 52 -14.90 -9.02 9.44
CA LEU A 52 -14.17 -10.20 8.99
C LEU A 52 -14.58 -11.46 9.75
N ASP A 53 -14.76 -11.34 11.06
CA ASP A 53 -15.27 -12.44 11.90
C ASP A 53 -16.70 -12.82 11.50
N MET A 54 -17.59 -11.84 11.35
CA MET A 54 -19.00 -12.07 10.96
C MET A 54 -19.14 -12.80 9.63
N TYR A 55 -18.32 -12.47 8.64
CA TYR A 55 -18.38 -13.07 7.31
C TYR A 55 -17.39 -14.23 7.11
N GLU A 56 -16.64 -14.61 8.14
CA GLU A 56 -15.60 -15.64 8.09
C GLU A 56 -14.56 -15.40 6.97
N ILE A 57 -14.17 -14.13 6.78
CA ILE A 57 -13.23 -13.71 5.74
C ILE A 57 -11.83 -13.54 6.33
N ILE A 58 -10.82 -14.09 5.63
CA ILE A 58 -9.41 -13.94 6.01
C ILE A 58 -8.77 -12.78 5.25
N VAL A 59 -8.34 -11.75 5.98
CA VAL A 59 -7.44 -10.70 5.51
C VAL A 59 -6.11 -10.83 6.23
N HIS A 60 -5.02 -10.69 5.49
CA HIS A 60 -3.67 -10.94 6.01
C HIS A 60 -2.97 -9.65 6.43
N ARG A 61 -3.37 -8.52 5.84
CA ARG A 61 -2.74 -7.22 6.05
C ARG A 61 -3.74 -6.07 5.99
N VAL A 62 -3.53 -5.08 6.84
CA VAL A 62 -4.14 -3.76 6.74
C VAL A 62 -3.07 -2.69 6.55
N THR A 63 -3.42 -1.66 5.78
CA THR A 63 -2.52 -0.53 5.54
C THR A 63 -3.17 0.79 5.93
N GLN A 64 -2.54 1.49 6.87
CA GLN A 64 -2.81 2.89 7.18
C GLN A 64 -2.11 3.76 6.14
N THR A 65 -2.89 4.57 5.41
CA THR A 65 -2.40 5.34 4.26
C THR A 65 -2.25 6.84 4.55
N LYS A 66 -2.88 7.33 5.61
CA LYS A 66 -2.94 8.76 5.95
C LYS A 66 -1.60 9.30 6.46
N GLY A 67 -0.78 8.45 7.06
CA GLY A 67 0.50 8.80 7.67
C GLY A 67 0.49 8.51 9.17
N ILE A 68 1.48 7.75 9.66
CA ILE A 68 1.64 7.37 11.07
C ILE A 68 1.81 8.59 11.98
N MET A 69 2.42 9.67 11.49
CA MET A 69 2.62 10.92 12.26
C MET A 69 1.32 11.65 12.62
N LEU A 70 0.18 11.24 12.06
CA LEU A 70 -1.14 11.81 12.36
C LEU A 70 -1.91 10.96 13.38
N LEU A 71 -1.29 9.88 13.85
CA LEU A 71 -1.77 9.06 14.95
C LEU A 71 -1.02 9.47 16.21
N THR A 72 -1.71 9.41 17.34
CA THR A 72 -1.09 9.45 18.66
C THR A 72 -0.38 8.13 18.95
N ASP A 73 0.57 8.15 19.89
CA ASP A 73 1.25 6.93 20.33
C ASP A 73 0.24 5.88 20.83
N ASN A 74 -0.82 6.31 21.52
CA ASN A 74 -1.87 5.43 21.99
C ASN A 74 -2.62 4.76 20.83
N GLU A 75 -3.01 5.52 19.79
CA GLU A 75 -3.67 4.94 18.62
C GLU A 75 -2.75 3.94 17.89
N ILE A 76 -1.44 4.21 17.83
CA ILE A 76 -0.48 3.29 17.23
C ILE A 76 -0.40 1.98 18.02
N LEU A 77 -0.32 2.06 19.35
CA LEU A 77 -0.28 0.88 20.23
C LEU A 77 -1.57 0.07 20.13
N GLU A 78 -2.72 0.73 20.16
CA GLU A 78 -4.02 0.08 20.04
C GLU A 78 -4.18 -0.64 18.70
N MET A 79 -3.80 0.00 17.59
CA MET A 79 -3.81 -0.67 16.28
C MET A 79 -2.86 -1.87 16.23
N ALA A 80 -1.68 -1.77 16.86
CA ALA A 80 -0.71 -2.86 16.90
C ALA A 80 -1.21 -4.04 17.75
N ASP A 81 -1.86 -3.77 18.88
CA ASP A 81 -2.49 -4.78 19.73
C ASP A 81 -3.62 -5.49 19.00
N LEU A 82 -4.55 -4.74 18.39
CA LEU A 82 -5.66 -5.29 17.59
C LEU A 82 -5.13 -6.18 16.44
N ALA A 83 -4.13 -5.71 15.70
CA ALA A 83 -3.55 -6.46 14.59
C ALA A 83 -2.83 -7.73 15.08
N ARG A 84 -2.09 -7.66 16.18
CA ARG A 84 -1.43 -8.83 16.79
C ARG A 84 -2.45 -9.88 17.20
N ASP A 85 -3.50 -9.46 17.90
CA ASP A 85 -4.52 -10.37 18.42
C ASP A 85 -5.29 -11.06 17.27
N ALA A 86 -5.52 -10.33 16.18
CA ALA A 86 -6.10 -10.86 14.95
C ALA A 86 -5.12 -11.67 14.08
N ARG A 87 -3.83 -11.76 14.46
CA ARG A 87 -2.74 -12.35 13.65
C ARG A 87 -2.65 -11.76 12.24
N MET A 88 -2.79 -10.44 12.14
CA MET A 88 -2.79 -9.67 10.91
C MET A 88 -1.60 -8.72 10.86
N GLU A 89 -1.03 -8.55 9.67
CA GLU A 89 0.05 -7.57 9.46
C GLU A 89 -0.51 -6.14 9.46
N LEU A 90 0.09 -5.28 10.26
CA LEU A 90 -0.20 -3.85 10.27
C LEU A 90 0.91 -3.08 9.56
N PHE A 91 0.57 -2.38 8.48
CA PHE A 91 1.49 -1.46 7.83
C PHE A 91 1.06 -0.01 8.08
N LEU A 92 1.95 0.75 8.72
CA LEU A 92 1.73 2.18 8.99
C LEU A 92 2.57 3.01 8.02
N SER A 93 1.90 3.74 7.12
CA SER A 93 2.62 4.57 6.13
C SER A 93 3.36 5.72 6.80
N VAL A 94 4.61 5.95 6.42
CA VAL A 94 5.35 7.17 6.81
C VAL A 94 4.72 8.43 6.21
N GLY A 95 4.69 9.49 7.01
CA GLY A 95 3.75 10.61 6.86
C GLY A 95 4.17 11.91 6.17
N PRO A 96 5.45 12.25 5.87
CA PRO A 96 5.69 13.34 4.94
C PRO A 96 5.41 12.86 3.52
N ARG A 97 4.30 13.34 2.96
CA ARG A 97 3.93 13.19 1.54
C ARG A 97 3.98 14.55 0.86
N ALA A 98 3.88 14.58 -0.47
CA ALA A 98 3.93 15.83 -1.25
C ALA A 98 3.03 16.99 -0.75
N PRO A 99 1.87 16.77 -0.06
CA PRO A 99 1.08 17.87 0.50
C PRO A 99 1.72 18.54 1.74
N TYR A 100 2.65 17.86 2.42
CA TYR A 100 3.40 18.38 3.57
C TYR A 100 4.76 18.98 3.16
N ASP A 101 5.03 19.07 1.85
CA ASP A 101 6.22 19.68 1.29
C ASP A 101 6.17 21.22 1.42
N THR A 102 7.32 21.87 1.59
CA THR A 102 7.45 23.33 1.66
C THR A 102 7.39 23.99 0.28
N SER A 103 7.42 23.20 -0.80
CA SER A 103 7.34 23.72 -2.17
C SER A 103 6.07 24.56 -2.40
N ALA A 104 6.19 25.60 -3.22
CA ALA A 104 5.03 26.39 -3.64
C ALA A 104 3.98 25.52 -4.37
N SER A 105 4.43 24.46 -5.05
CA SER A 105 3.60 23.51 -5.78
C SER A 105 2.65 22.71 -4.89
N ALA A 106 3.03 22.38 -3.65
CA ALA A 106 2.14 21.70 -2.70
C ALA A 106 0.87 22.54 -2.37
N ARG A 107 0.98 23.87 -2.51
CA ARG A 107 -0.09 24.84 -2.23
C ARG A 107 -0.95 25.18 -3.45
N THR A 108 -0.66 24.63 -4.62
CA THR A 108 -1.48 24.85 -5.83
C THR A 108 -2.48 23.72 -6.04
N LYS A 109 -3.52 23.95 -6.86
CA LYS A 109 -4.51 22.90 -7.20
C LYS A 109 -3.86 21.69 -7.86
N GLU A 110 -2.73 21.88 -8.54
CA GLU A 110 -1.92 20.85 -9.18
C GLU A 110 -1.15 20.01 -8.16
N GLY A 111 -0.79 20.57 -7.01
CA GLY A 111 -0.15 19.87 -5.88
C GLY A 111 -0.97 18.70 -5.33
N ALA A 112 -2.30 18.86 -5.30
CA ALA A 112 -3.22 17.80 -4.90
C ALA A 112 -3.12 16.54 -5.80
N ARG A 113 -2.73 16.71 -7.07
CA ARG A 113 -2.54 15.61 -8.02
C ARG A 113 -1.22 14.84 -7.80
N ILE A 114 -0.30 15.38 -7.02
CA ILE A 114 1.03 14.81 -6.69
C ILE A 114 0.98 14.06 -5.35
N GLY A 115 -0.02 14.39 -4.51
CA GLY A 115 -0.09 14.02 -3.09
C GLY A 115 0.08 12.53 -2.76
N TYR A 116 -0.30 11.64 -3.67
CA TYR A 116 -0.36 10.19 -3.45
C TYR A 116 0.55 9.36 -4.38
N ARG A 117 1.49 9.98 -5.11
CA ARG A 117 2.26 9.28 -6.17
C ARG A 117 3.76 9.56 -6.13
N LEU A 118 4.56 8.52 -6.38
CA LEU A 118 5.87 8.65 -7.04
C LEU A 118 5.62 9.00 -8.52
N ARG A 119 6.38 9.94 -9.08
CA ARG A 119 6.09 10.48 -10.42
C ARG A 119 6.98 9.90 -11.53
N GLY A 120 6.33 9.27 -12.54
CA GLY A 120 6.69 9.33 -13.96
C GLY A 120 6.61 8.02 -14.76
N TYR A 121 5.73 7.98 -15.79
CA TYR A 121 5.86 7.09 -16.97
C TYR A 121 6.44 7.85 -18.18
N ASP A 122 6.26 9.18 -18.26
CA ASP A 122 7.09 10.07 -19.10
C ASP A 122 8.51 10.28 -18.53
N ASN A 123 8.86 9.54 -17.47
CA ASN A 123 10.23 9.29 -17.02
C ASN A 123 10.72 7.87 -17.44
N LEU A 124 9.93 7.13 -18.22
CA LEU A 124 10.21 5.80 -18.77
C LEU A 124 10.06 5.72 -20.31
N THR A 125 9.70 6.82 -20.98
CA THR A 125 9.65 6.94 -22.45
C THR A 125 10.23 8.26 -22.93
#